data_AF-A0A7W9WUA0-F1
#
_entry.id   AF-A0A7W9WUA0-F1
#
_cell.length_a   1.000
_cell.length_b   1.000
_cell.length_c   1.000
_cell.angle_alpha   90.00
_cell.angle_beta   90.00
_cell.angle_gamma   90.00
#
_symmetry.space_group_name_H-M   'P 1'
#
loop_
_entity.id
_entity.type
_entity.pdbx_description
1 polymer ?
#
loop_
_entity_poly.entity_id
_entity_poly.type
_entity_poly.pdbx_seq_one_letter_code
_entity_poly.pdbx_strand_id
1 'polypeptide(L)'
;MSKSLGLGTQTNHLALDDTQDRMQVQLASDHGKSSVSLGYITRIDGHVGRQDARGEGFELRTDKHGAVWAAPGLLLTTFGRTSAKGKVKENGEAIARLTAARDIHESAAQEAQRHGAQEALKDQAEVSSKLKSANASLKGSAATQPDDFPEFDDPDIAIASAANLHATAAGSTHFASEHHTAMTTGGHVSIAAGRSFFASVREKIALYAQKALTFITPGPVHIESLNGPLSQVSQGDMSITSTDGILRLAALRGVDIQCNGTLWRFRPRA
;
A
#
# COMPACT_ATOMS: atom_id res chain seq x y z
N MET A 1 -5.59 -2.05 46.23
CA MET A 1 -7.03 -2.13 46.57
C MET A 1 -7.83 -1.28 45.61
N SER A 2 -8.68 -1.88 44.77
CA SER A 2 -9.67 -1.10 44.03
C SER A 2 -10.83 -0.76 44.97
N LYS A 3 -11.31 0.48 44.90
CA LYS A 3 -12.47 0.94 45.66
C LYS A 3 -13.59 1.17 44.66
N SER A 4 -14.65 0.36 44.72
CA SER A 4 -15.86 0.63 43.96
C SER A 4 -16.51 1.91 44.48
N LEU A 5 -16.84 2.85 43.60
CA LEU A 5 -17.56 4.08 43.93
C LEU A 5 -19.09 3.88 43.90
N GLY A 6 -19.58 2.68 43.56
CA GLY A 6 -21.00 2.34 43.50
C GLY A 6 -21.31 0.88 43.89
N LEU A 7 -22.59 0.52 43.93
CA LEU A 7 -23.06 -0.86 44.18
C LEU A 7 -22.95 -1.66 42.88
N GLY A 8 -21.90 -2.46 42.71
CA GLY A 8 -21.70 -3.30 41.53
C GLY A 8 -20.74 -4.46 41.80
N THR A 9 -20.93 -5.57 41.09
CA THR A 9 -20.07 -6.76 41.16
C THR A 9 -18.87 -6.71 40.21
N GLN A 10 -18.81 -5.68 39.36
CA GLN A 10 -17.70 -5.43 38.46
C GLN A 10 -16.53 -4.79 39.21
N THR A 11 -15.33 -5.20 38.83
CA THR A 11 -14.09 -4.80 39.48
C THR A 11 -13.16 -4.10 38.50
N ASN A 12 -12.34 -3.21 39.04
CA ASN A 12 -11.11 -2.79 38.41
C ASN A 12 -9.98 -3.43 39.22
N HIS A 13 -8.88 -3.81 38.58
CA HIS A 13 -7.72 -4.31 39.29
C HIS A 13 -6.41 -3.87 38.65
N LEU A 14 -5.40 -3.78 39.50
CA LEU A 14 -4.00 -3.64 39.15
C LEU A 14 -3.29 -4.86 39.72
N ALA A 15 -2.69 -5.67 38.84
CA ALA A 15 -1.82 -6.78 39.21
C ALA A 15 -0.37 -6.41 38.90
N LEU A 16 0.49 -6.49 39.92
CA LEU A 16 1.94 -6.39 39.81
C LEU A 16 2.48 -7.73 40.33
N ASP A 17 2.96 -8.56 39.42
CA ASP A 17 3.33 -9.93 39.70
C ASP A 17 4.80 -10.15 39.33
N ASP A 18 5.65 -10.24 40.37
CA ASP A 18 7.09 -10.39 40.26
C ASP A 18 7.55 -11.86 40.27
N THR A 19 6.65 -12.80 39.95
CA THR A 19 7.04 -14.22 39.84
C THR A 19 8.18 -14.37 38.84
N GLN A 20 9.29 -14.97 39.30
CA GLN A 20 10.50 -15.19 38.51
C GLN A 20 10.18 -15.82 37.14
N ASP A 21 10.80 -15.28 36.09
CA ASP A 21 10.64 -15.69 34.67
C ASP A 21 9.22 -15.58 34.11
N ARG A 22 8.29 -15.00 34.86
CA ARG A 22 6.89 -14.82 34.46
C ARG A 22 6.34 -13.48 34.93
N MET A 23 7.17 -12.45 34.98
CA MET A 23 6.75 -11.14 35.48
C MET A 23 5.59 -10.59 34.64
N GLN A 24 4.55 -10.09 35.30
CA GLN A 24 3.36 -9.56 34.66
C GLN A 24 2.91 -8.26 35.34
N VAL A 25 2.57 -7.26 34.52
CA VAL A 25 1.83 -6.07 34.96
C VAL A 25 0.50 -6.05 34.22
N GLN A 26 -0.61 -5.87 34.93
CA GLN A 26 -1.93 -5.73 34.31
C GLN A 26 -2.76 -4.64 34.99
N LEU A 27 -3.28 -3.71 34.19
CA LEU A 27 -4.36 -2.81 34.57
C LEU A 27 -5.62 -3.22 33.81
N ALA A 28 -6.69 -3.55 34.53
CA ALA A 28 -7.90 -4.08 33.92
C ALA A 28 -9.18 -3.55 34.55
N SER A 29 -10.22 -3.51 33.72
CA SER A 29 -11.61 -3.22 34.08
C SER A 29 -12.50 -4.34 33.55
N ASP A 30 -13.39 -4.85 34.41
CA ASP A 30 -14.42 -5.80 33.98
C ASP A 30 -15.37 -5.20 32.92
N HIS A 31 -15.44 -3.87 32.83
CA HIS A 31 -16.23 -3.19 31.82
C HIS A 31 -15.66 -3.43 30.41
N GLY A 32 -16.34 -4.28 29.65
CA GLY A 32 -15.89 -4.69 28.33
C GLY A 32 -14.57 -5.47 28.35
N LYS A 33 -14.20 -6.07 29.50
CA LYS A 33 -12.92 -6.77 29.71
C LYS A 33 -11.73 -5.98 29.12
N SER A 34 -11.70 -4.69 29.47
CA SER A 34 -10.74 -3.74 28.93
C SER A 34 -9.47 -3.77 29.76
N SER A 35 -8.31 -3.98 29.14
CA SER A 35 -7.05 -4.13 29.87
C SER A 35 -5.81 -3.72 29.08
N VAL A 36 -4.78 -3.31 29.82
CA VAL A 36 -3.39 -3.25 29.37
C VAL A 36 -2.60 -4.30 30.14
N SER A 37 -1.96 -5.24 29.45
CA SER A 37 -1.12 -6.29 30.04
C SER A 37 0.29 -6.24 29.47
N LEU A 38 1.32 -6.37 30.31
CA LEU A 38 2.74 -6.34 29.96
C LEU A 38 3.47 -7.55 30.55
N GLY A 39 4.48 -8.08 29.85
CA GLY A 39 5.33 -9.19 30.31
C GLY A 39 4.76 -10.55 29.91
N TYR A 40 4.73 -11.51 30.85
CA TYR A 40 4.15 -12.84 30.66
C TYR A 40 2.64 -12.79 30.90
N ILE A 41 1.86 -12.65 29.83
CA ILE A 41 0.44 -12.34 29.89
C ILE A 41 -0.34 -13.60 30.24
N THR A 42 -0.84 -13.68 31.47
CA THR A 42 -1.85 -14.66 31.89
C THR A 42 -3.22 -14.00 32.06
N ARG A 43 -4.30 -14.77 31.92
CA ARG A 43 -5.62 -14.31 32.34
C ARG A 43 -5.64 -14.13 33.85
N ILE A 44 -6.05 -12.93 34.29
CA ILE A 44 -6.32 -12.61 35.70
C ILE A 44 -7.73 -12.01 35.74
N ASP A 45 -8.65 -12.73 36.36
CA ASP A 45 -10.07 -12.35 36.45
C ASP A 45 -10.43 -12.16 37.93
N GLY A 46 -10.68 -10.92 38.33
CA GLY A 46 -10.91 -10.55 39.73
C GLY A 46 -9.73 -10.93 40.65
N HIS A 47 -10.00 -11.80 41.63
CA HIS A 47 -9.04 -12.15 42.70
C HIS A 47 -8.55 -13.59 42.65
N VAL A 48 -8.86 -14.33 41.57
CA VAL A 48 -8.53 -15.77 41.46
C VAL A 48 -7.03 -16.02 41.24
N GLY A 49 -6.26 -14.96 40.92
CA GLY A 49 -4.86 -15.06 40.55
C GLY A 49 -4.69 -15.50 39.10
N ARG A 50 -3.51 -16.03 38.77
CA ARG A 50 -3.17 -16.49 37.42
C ARG A 50 -4.07 -17.63 36.98
N GLN A 51 -4.53 -17.53 35.74
CA GLN A 51 -5.21 -18.60 35.03
C GLN A 51 -4.39 -18.94 33.78
N ASP A 52 -5.04 -19.17 32.64
CA ASP A 52 -4.38 -19.60 31.41
C ASP A 52 -3.37 -18.57 30.90
N ALA A 53 -2.21 -19.06 30.45
CA ALA A 53 -1.23 -18.25 29.73
C ALA A 53 -1.78 -17.86 28.34
N ARG A 54 -1.58 -16.60 27.94
CA ARG A 54 -2.13 -16.00 26.72
C ARG A 54 -1.08 -15.44 25.77
N GLY A 55 0.15 -15.21 26.25
CA GLY A 55 1.27 -14.78 25.41
C GLY A 55 2.35 -14.02 26.17
N GLU A 56 3.29 -13.44 25.45
CA GLU A 56 4.37 -12.61 25.98
C GLU A 56 4.47 -11.29 25.20
N GLY A 57 4.82 -10.19 25.88
CA GLY A 57 4.97 -8.87 25.29
C GLY A 57 3.99 -7.86 25.88
N PHE A 58 3.15 -7.25 25.05
CA PHE A 58 2.08 -6.37 25.50
C PHE A 58 0.75 -6.70 24.81
N GLU A 59 -0.36 -6.49 25.53
CA GLU A 59 -1.72 -6.55 25.00
C GLU A 59 -2.50 -5.32 25.43
N LEU A 60 -3.09 -4.61 24.45
CA LEU A 60 -4.19 -3.69 24.67
C LEU A 60 -5.47 -4.37 24.17
N ARG A 61 -6.42 -4.62 25.07
CA ARG A 61 -7.63 -5.39 24.77
C ARG A 61 -8.87 -4.66 25.26
N THR A 62 -9.96 -4.77 24.51
CA THR A 62 -11.32 -4.41 24.92
C THR A 62 -12.34 -5.13 24.03
N ASP A 63 -13.50 -5.49 24.58
CA ASP A 63 -14.70 -5.92 23.84
C ASP A 63 -15.58 -4.72 23.41
N LYS A 64 -15.07 -3.50 23.60
CA LYS A 64 -15.69 -2.23 23.18
C LYS A 64 -14.82 -1.55 22.11
N HIS A 65 -14.96 -0.23 21.94
CA HIS A 65 -14.17 0.52 20.96
C HIS A 65 -12.74 0.72 21.45
N GLY A 66 -11.78 0.51 20.56
CA GLY A 66 -10.39 0.93 20.73
C GLY A 66 -10.09 2.13 19.83
N ALA A 67 -9.34 3.10 20.34
CA ALA A 67 -8.84 4.22 19.57
C ALA A 67 -7.42 4.57 20.02
N VAL A 68 -6.55 4.85 19.04
CA VAL A 68 -5.18 5.33 19.26
C VAL A 68 -5.09 6.68 18.56
N TRP A 69 -4.93 7.75 19.35
CA TRP A 69 -4.76 9.11 18.84
C TRP A 69 -3.35 9.59 19.13
N ALA A 70 -2.62 9.91 18.06
CA ALA A 70 -1.29 10.51 18.13
C ALA A 70 -1.24 11.67 17.13
N ALA A 71 -1.64 12.87 17.58
CA ALA A 71 -1.79 14.05 16.71
C ALA A 71 -0.53 14.41 15.91
N PRO A 72 0.71 14.21 16.41
CA PRO A 72 1.93 14.45 15.64
C PRO A 72 2.34 13.29 14.71
N GLY A 73 1.64 12.15 14.70
CA GLY A 73 1.98 10.97 13.89
C GLY A 73 2.10 9.67 14.69
N LEU A 74 2.15 8.53 13.99
CA LEU A 74 2.15 7.18 14.56
C LEU A 74 3.12 6.23 13.82
N LEU A 75 4.02 5.58 14.56
CA LEU A 75 4.89 4.51 14.05
C LEU A 75 4.40 3.13 14.53
N LEU A 76 4.10 2.23 13.60
CA LEU A 76 3.81 0.82 13.87
C LEU A 76 4.88 -0.03 13.20
N THR A 77 5.74 -0.67 14.00
CA THR A 77 6.95 -1.33 13.48
C THR A 77 7.23 -2.67 14.13
N THR A 78 7.78 -3.62 13.35
CA THR A 78 8.36 -4.88 13.85
C THR A 78 9.89 -4.88 13.82
N PHE A 79 10.53 -3.74 13.54
CA PHE A 79 11.99 -3.60 13.68
C PHE A 79 12.35 -3.51 15.17
N GLY A 80 13.16 -4.46 15.64
CA GLY A 80 13.48 -4.60 17.05
C GLY A 80 14.41 -3.49 17.56
N ARG A 81 14.14 -3.04 18.79
CA ARG A 81 15.03 -2.20 19.60
C ARG A 81 15.36 -2.95 20.89
N THR A 82 16.38 -3.82 20.85
CA THR A 82 16.74 -4.66 22.00
C THR A 82 17.05 -3.80 23.23
N SER A 83 16.46 -4.13 24.36
CA SER A 83 16.57 -3.37 25.62
C SER A 83 16.15 -1.89 25.49
N ALA A 84 15.20 -1.59 24.61
CA ALA A 84 14.72 -0.23 24.33
C ALA A 84 15.84 0.76 23.96
N LYS A 85 16.95 0.26 23.37
CA LYS A 85 18.02 1.12 22.84
C LYS A 85 17.53 1.82 21.58
N GLY A 86 17.79 3.12 21.48
CA GLY A 86 17.32 3.96 20.37
C GLY A 86 16.22 4.92 20.79
N LYS A 87 15.69 5.68 19.83
CA LYS A 87 14.60 6.64 20.08
C LYS A 87 13.24 5.98 19.79
N VAL A 88 12.19 6.43 20.49
CA VAL A 88 10.83 5.85 20.34
C VAL A 88 10.30 5.94 18.91
N LYS A 89 10.62 7.03 18.20
CA LYS A 89 10.20 7.29 16.80
C LYS A 89 11.28 6.97 15.77
N GLU A 90 12.36 6.29 16.16
CA GLU A 90 13.46 5.96 15.24
C GLU A 90 12.96 5.07 14.10
N ASN A 91 12.92 5.62 12.89
CA ASN A 91 12.23 5.04 11.74
C ASN A 91 13.16 4.79 10.53
N GLY A 92 14.48 4.74 10.75
CA GLY A 92 15.50 4.63 9.69
C GLY A 92 15.26 3.44 8.75
N GLU A 93 14.80 2.31 9.26
CA GLU A 93 14.49 1.11 8.47
C GLU A 93 13.27 1.29 7.56
N ALA A 94 12.29 2.10 7.97
CA ALA A 94 11.14 2.49 7.17
C ALA A 94 11.57 3.49 6.08
N ILE A 95 12.35 4.52 6.43
CA ILE A 95 12.88 5.52 5.49
C ILE A 95 13.73 4.88 4.40
N ALA A 96 14.62 3.94 4.75
CA ALA A 96 15.44 3.22 3.78
C ALA A 96 14.59 2.45 2.77
N ARG A 97 13.52 1.78 3.22
CA ARG A 97 12.59 1.04 2.35
C ARG A 97 11.77 1.97 1.46
N LEU A 98 11.25 3.06 2.01
CA LEU A 98 10.48 4.04 1.25
C LEU A 98 11.35 4.79 0.23
N THR A 99 12.63 5.00 0.54
CA THR A 99 13.61 5.57 -0.39
C THR A 99 13.90 4.61 -1.53
N ALA A 100 14.17 3.33 -1.24
CA ALA A 100 14.34 2.31 -2.29
C ALA A 100 13.09 2.16 -3.17
N ALA A 101 11.89 2.20 -2.57
CA ALA A 101 10.63 2.17 -3.30
C ALA A 101 10.46 3.40 -4.21
N ARG A 102 10.82 4.61 -3.76
CA ARG A 102 10.82 5.79 -4.61
C ARG A 102 11.81 5.63 -5.77
N ASP A 103 13.02 5.14 -5.52
CA ASP A 103 14.06 4.98 -6.56
C ASP A 103 13.64 4.00 -7.65
N ILE A 104 12.98 2.89 -7.28
CA ILE A 104 12.37 1.96 -8.26
C ILE A 104 11.30 2.68 -9.09
N HIS A 105 10.44 3.47 -8.45
CA HIS A 105 9.38 4.22 -9.12
C HIS A 105 9.94 5.22 -10.12
N GLU A 106 10.95 6.00 -9.72
CA GLU A 106 11.62 6.99 -10.56
C GLU A 106 12.32 6.33 -11.75
N SER A 107 13.05 5.23 -11.53
CA SER A 107 13.73 4.49 -12.60
C SER A 107 12.73 3.91 -13.61
N ALA A 108 11.63 3.31 -13.14
CA ALA A 108 10.59 2.78 -14.03
C ALA A 108 9.89 3.88 -14.84
N ALA A 109 9.62 5.03 -14.22
CA ALA A 109 9.06 6.19 -14.91
C ALA A 109 10.02 6.75 -15.97
N GLN A 110 11.32 6.84 -15.68
CA GLN A 110 12.32 7.28 -16.66
C GLN A 110 12.38 6.35 -17.88
N GLU A 111 12.33 5.03 -17.68
CA GLU A 111 12.28 4.07 -18.79
C GLU A 111 11.00 4.20 -19.63
N ALA A 112 9.84 4.38 -18.98
CA ALA A 112 8.58 4.61 -19.68
C ALA A 112 8.60 5.93 -20.49
N GLN A 113 9.23 6.99 -19.97
CA GLN A 113 9.42 8.27 -20.67
C GLN A 113 10.35 8.13 -21.87
N ARG A 114 11.49 7.44 -21.71
CA ARG A 114 12.44 7.16 -22.81
C ARG A 114 11.77 6.44 -23.99
N HIS A 115 10.78 5.59 -23.71
CA HIS A 115 10.03 4.85 -24.72
C HIS A 115 8.69 5.50 -25.12
N GLY A 116 8.45 6.75 -24.72
CA GLY A 116 7.29 7.54 -25.14
C GLY A 116 5.94 7.07 -24.57
N ALA A 117 5.93 6.12 -23.64
CA ALA A 117 4.70 5.68 -22.97
C ALA A 117 4.18 6.76 -21.99
N GLN A 118 5.05 7.65 -21.55
CA GLN A 118 4.74 8.75 -20.65
C GLN A 118 5.42 10.03 -21.11
N GLU A 119 4.78 11.18 -20.90
CA GLU A 119 5.39 12.47 -21.14
C GLU A 119 6.47 12.76 -20.09
N ALA A 120 7.61 13.28 -20.52
CA ALA A 120 8.66 13.69 -19.62
C ALA A 120 8.16 14.77 -18.64
N LEU A 121 8.55 14.65 -17.37
CA LEU A 121 8.39 15.67 -16.32
C LEU A 121 6.93 16.07 -15.98
N LYS A 122 5.93 15.22 -16.25
CA LYS A 122 4.56 15.45 -15.78
C LYS A 122 4.16 14.47 -14.66
N ASP A 123 3.22 13.59 -14.91
CA ASP A 123 2.45 12.95 -13.82
C ASP A 123 3.29 12.04 -12.91
N GLN A 124 4.15 11.20 -13.48
CA GLN A 124 4.98 10.29 -12.67
C GLN A 124 6.15 11.01 -11.95
N ALA A 125 6.62 12.13 -12.52
CA ALA A 125 7.60 12.97 -11.86
C ALA A 125 6.97 13.68 -10.65
N GLU A 126 5.71 14.11 -10.75
CA GLU A 126 4.94 14.67 -9.64
C GLU A 126 4.77 13.64 -8.51
N VAL A 127 4.33 12.41 -8.83
CA VAL A 127 4.21 11.33 -7.82
C VAL A 127 5.55 11.09 -7.12
N SER A 128 6.63 10.92 -7.87
CA SER A 128 7.97 10.67 -7.31
C SER A 128 8.45 11.83 -6.43
N SER A 129 8.17 13.07 -6.84
CA SER A 129 8.48 14.28 -6.05
C SER A 129 7.69 14.32 -4.75
N LYS A 130 6.38 14.05 -4.77
CA LYS A 130 5.54 14.01 -3.58
C LYS A 130 5.95 12.89 -2.62
N LEU A 131 6.29 11.71 -3.13
CA LEU A 131 6.84 10.62 -2.31
C LEU A 131 8.18 11.00 -1.68
N LYS A 132 9.05 11.71 -2.41
CA LYS A 132 10.32 12.21 -1.86
C LYS A 132 10.09 13.18 -0.70
N SER A 133 9.16 14.11 -0.85
CA SER A 133 8.78 15.05 0.21
C SER A 133 8.19 14.33 1.42
N ALA A 134 7.23 13.42 1.21
CA ALA A 134 6.63 12.64 2.30
C ALA A 134 7.67 11.82 3.07
N ASN A 135 8.61 11.18 2.38
CA ASN A 135 9.71 10.46 3.03
C ASN A 135 10.62 11.40 3.84
N ALA A 136 10.83 12.63 3.37
CA ALA A 136 11.64 13.61 4.08
C ALA A 136 10.93 14.11 5.35
N SER A 137 9.63 14.43 5.27
CA SER A 137 8.81 14.80 6.44
C SER A 137 8.76 13.68 7.47
N LEU A 138 8.59 12.43 7.03
CA LEU A 138 8.60 11.28 7.92
C LEU A 138 9.95 11.09 8.63
N LYS A 139 11.06 11.29 7.89
CA LYS A 139 12.41 11.25 8.49
C LYS A 139 12.56 12.35 9.54
N GLY A 140 11.94 13.49 9.30
CA GLY A 140 11.98 14.65 10.16
C GLY A 140 13.22 15.51 9.97
N SER A 141 13.19 16.66 10.63
CA SER A 141 14.28 17.63 10.64
C SER A 141 15.55 17.11 11.34
N ALA A 142 16.66 17.85 11.22
CA ALA A 142 17.87 17.51 11.96
C ALA A 142 17.69 17.83 13.45
N ALA A 143 18.16 16.94 14.33
CA ALA A 143 18.23 17.23 15.76
C ALA A 143 19.18 18.40 16.00
N THR A 144 18.74 19.40 16.77
CA THR A 144 19.52 20.60 17.10
C THR A 144 20.09 20.53 18.52
N GLN A 145 19.49 19.70 19.38
CA GLN A 145 19.88 19.45 20.76
C GLN A 145 19.96 17.93 21.05
N PRO A 146 20.70 17.50 22.08
CA PRO A 146 20.87 16.08 22.43
C PRO A 146 19.57 15.30 22.70
N ASP A 147 18.52 16.00 23.14
CA ASP A 147 17.22 15.45 23.51
C ASP A 147 16.10 15.82 22.53
N ASP A 148 16.45 16.23 21.30
CA ASP A 148 15.48 16.39 20.22
C ASP A 148 15.09 15.02 19.64
N PHE A 149 13.81 14.88 19.28
CA PHE A 149 13.25 13.71 18.58
C PHE A 149 12.50 14.19 17.33
N PRO A 150 13.22 14.61 16.28
CA PRO A 150 12.64 15.42 15.21
C PRO A 150 11.88 14.61 14.15
N GLU A 151 11.81 13.28 14.26
CA GLU A 151 11.08 12.45 13.27
C GLU A 151 9.59 12.82 13.20
N PHE A 152 8.94 12.64 12.04
CA PHE A 152 7.55 13.05 11.79
C PHE A 152 7.35 14.58 11.88
N ASP A 153 7.84 15.31 10.87
CA ASP A 153 7.52 16.75 10.69
C ASP A 153 6.02 16.95 10.35
N ASP A 154 5.41 15.95 9.70
CA ASP A 154 3.99 15.88 9.35
C ASP A 154 3.27 14.77 10.16
N PRO A 155 1.93 14.83 10.35
CA PRO A 155 1.15 13.86 11.14
C PRO A 155 0.94 12.53 10.40
N ASP A 156 2.03 11.89 9.99
CA ASP A 156 2.05 10.66 9.22
C ASP A 156 1.74 9.42 10.06
N ILE A 157 1.22 8.38 9.42
CA ILE A 157 1.25 7.02 9.95
C ILE A 157 2.26 6.21 9.13
N ALA A 158 3.29 5.70 9.79
CA ALA A 158 4.26 4.79 9.18
C ALA A 158 4.05 3.37 9.70
N ILE A 159 3.79 2.44 8.79
CA ILE A 159 3.66 1.01 9.08
C ILE A 159 4.83 0.28 8.41
N ALA A 160 5.69 -0.34 9.20
CA ALA A 160 6.91 -0.97 8.71
C ALA A 160 7.10 -2.38 9.27
N SER A 161 7.43 -3.33 8.41
CA SER A 161 7.69 -4.72 8.81
C SER A 161 9.10 -5.14 8.43
N ALA A 162 9.74 -5.89 9.33
CA ALA A 162 11.04 -6.53 9.09
C ALA A 162 10.95 -7.72 8.13
N ALA A 163 9.74 -8.28 7.98
CA ALA A 163 9.45 -9.38 7.07
C ALA A 163 8.26 -9.01 6.17
N ASN A 164 7.08 -9.55 6.46
CA ASN A 164 5.88 -9.39 5.65
C ASN A 164 4.89 -8.41 6.27
N LEU A 165 4.08 -7.75 5.44
CA LEU A 165 2.90 -7.00 5.86
C LEU A 165 1.67 -7.68 5.25
N HIS A 166 0.78 -8.18 6.10
CA HIS A 166 -0.48 -8.80 5.66
C HIS A 166 -1.64 -7.88 6.05
N ALA A 167 -2.58 -7.68 5.12
CA ALA A 167 -3.82 -6.95 5.34
C ALA A 167 -4.97 -7.75 4.75
N THR A 168 -5.96 -8.12 5.56
CA THR A 168 -7.08 -8.97 5.16
C THR A 168 -8.38 -8.48 5.77
N ALA A 169 -9.49 -8.57 5.05
CA ALA A 169 -10.83 -8.30 5.56
C ALA A 169 -11.78 -9.42 5.12
N ALA A 170 -12.73 -9.79 5.98
CA ALA A 170 -13.83 -10.70 5.59
C ALA A 170 -14.84 -10.03 4.66
N GLY A 171 -14.94 -8.69 4.72
CA GLY A 171 -15.71 -7.86 3.80
C GLY A 171 -14.82 -7.17 2.77
N SER A 172 -15.13 -5.92 2.46
CA SER A 172 -14.37 -5.11 1.50
C SER A 172 -13.15 -4.45 2.14
N THR A 173 -12.08 -4.27 1.36
CA THR A 173 -10.96 -3.38 1.66
C THR A 173 -11.04 -2.15 0.76
N HIS A 174 -10.85 -0.95 1.32
CA HIS A 174 -10.89 0.32 0.59
C HIS A 174 -9.64 1.14 0.88
N PHE A 175 -8.92 1.55 -0.16
CA PHE A 175 -7.79 2.47 -0.09
C PHE A 175 -8.16 3.74 -0.85
N ALA A 176 -8.07 4.90 -0.18
CA ALA A 176 -8.35 6.20 -0.78
C ALA A 176 -7.25 7.19 -0.41
N SER A 177 -6.88 8.03 -1.38
CA SER A 177 -5.90 9.10 -1.22
C SER A 177 -6.43 10.34 -1.94
N GLU A 178 -6.26 11.51 -1.34
CA GLU A 178 -6.67 12.78 -1.97
C GLU A 178 -5.75 13.18 -3.13
N HIS A 179 -4.46 12.84 -3.01
CA HIS A 179 -3.45 13.11 -4.02
C HIS A 179 -3.09 11.85 -4.81
N HIS A 180 -2.04 11.14 -4.42
CA HIS A 180 -1.52 10.02 -5.19
C HIS A 180 -1.57 8.72 -4.38
N THR A 181 -1.90 7.62 -5.05
CA THR A 181 -1.68 6.27 -4.56
C THR A 181 -0.59 5.63 -5.39
N ALA A 182 0.56 5.33 -4.77
CA ALA A 182 1.67 4.67 -5.43
C ALA A 182 1.84 3.25 -4.88
N MET A 183 1.99 2.28 -5.78
CA MET A 183 2.31 0.89 -5.45
C MET A 183 3.67 0.54 -6.05
N THR A 184 4.65 0.22 -5.21
CA THR A 184 5.99 -0.17 -5.65
C THR A 184 6.39 -1.51 -5.04
N THR A 185 7.07 -2.33 -5.84
CA THR A 185 7.66 -3.60 -5.45
C THR A 185 9.06 -3.71 -6.05
N GLY A 186 9.96 -4.40 -5.36
CA GLY A 186 11.24 -4.83 -5.95
C GLY A 186 11.11 -6.11 -6.80
N GLY A 187 9.97 -6.81 -6.71
CA GLY A 187 9.68 -8.04 -7.44
C GLY A 187 8.45 -7.89 -8.34
N HIS A 188 7.48 -8.79 -8.20
CA HIS A 188 6.24 -8.76 -8.99
C HIS A 188 5.11 -8.02 -8.27
N VAL A 189 4.26 -7.34 -9.05
CA VAL A 189 2.89 -7.01 -8.63
C VAL A 189 1.97 -8.05 -9.25
N SER A 190 1.23 -8.79 -8.42
CA SER A 190 0.23 -9.77 -8.88
C SER A 190 -1.16 -9.31 -8.45
N ILE A 191 -2.07 -9.18 -9.42
CA ILE A 191 -3.45 -8.78 -9.19
C ILE A 191 -4.35 -9.88 -9.74
N ALA A 192 -5.16 -10.47 -8.87
CA ALA A 192 -6.16 -11.47 -9.23
C ALA A 192 -7.53 -11.01 -8.71
N ALA A 193 -8.53 -11.01 -9.58
CA ALA A 193 -9.90 -10.69 -9.24
C ALA A 193 -10.79 -11.91 -9.53
N GLY A 194 -11.60 -12.34 -8.56
CA GLY A 194 -12.51 -13.47 -8.74
C GLY A 194 -13.69 -13.20 -9.69
N ARG A 195 -13.88 -11.93 -10.10
CA ARG A 195 -14.92 -11.51 -11.05
C ARG A 195 -14.31 -10.60 -12.11
N SER A 196 -14.43 -9.28 -11.94
CA SER A 196 -14.03 -8.29 -12.93
C SER A 196 -12.93 -7.39 -12.37
N PHE A 197 -12.01 -6.96 -13.23
CA PHE A 197 -11.09 -5.86 -12.96
C PHE A 197 -11.60 -4.62 -13.71
N PHE A 198 -11.89 -3.54 -12.98
CA PHE A 198 -12.35 -2.29 -13.55
C PHE A 198 -11.31 -1.19 -13.30
N ALA A 199 -11.04 -0.38 -14.33
CA ALA A 199 -10.22 0.81 -14.24
C ALA A 199 -10.93 1.96 -14.96
N SER A 200 -11.36 2.96 -14.19
CA SER A 200 -12.00 4.17 -14.71
C SER A 200 -11.06 5.35 -14.44
N VAL A 201 -10.45 5.88 -15.50
CA VAL A 201 -9.42 6.93 -15.39
C VAL A 201 -9.84 8.16 -16.17
N ARG A 202 -9.72 9.34 -15.54
CA ARG A 202 -10.20 10.60 -16.11
C ARG A 202 -9.33 11.12 -17.26
N GLU A 203 -8.02 10.98 -17.13
CA GLU A 203 -7.07 11.58 -18.08
C GLU A 203 -6.48 10.55 -19.04
N LYS A 204 -5.70 9.58 -18.54
CA LYS A 204 -5.05 8.59 -19.39
C LYS A 204 -4.70 7.29 -18.68
N ILE A 205 -4.66 6.21 -19.46
CA ILE A 205 -4.02 4.96 -19.08
C ILE A 205 -2.74 4.84 -19.91
N ALA A 206 -1.59 4.77 -19.25
CA ALA A 206 -0.29 4.60 -19.88
C ALA A 206 0.36 3.31 -19.36
N LEU A 207 0.60 2.35 -20.26
CA LEU A 207 1.22 1.06 -19.94
C LEU A 207 2.58 0.97 -20.62
N TYR A 208 3.60 0.67 -19.84
CA TYR A 208 4.95 0.39 -20.32
C TYR A 208 5.41 -0.95 -19.76
N ALA A 209 5.96 -1.78 -20.63
CA ALA A 209 6.66 -2.99 -20.26
C ALA A 209 7.92 -3.10 -21.13
N GLN A 210 9.07 -3.23 -20.50
CA GLN A 210 10.36 -3.27 -21.21
C GLN A 210 10.50 -4.52 -22.10
N LYS A 211 9.93 -5.65 -21.66
CA LYS A 211 10.12 -6.95 -22.34
C LYS A 211 8.93 -7.35 -23.19
N ALA A 212 7.74 -7.40 -22.61
CA ALA A 212 6.54 -7.85 -23.30
C ALA A 212 5.28 -7.26 -22.66
N LEU A 213 4.28 -7.01 -23.49
CA LEU A 213 2.90 -6.73 -23.09
C LEU A 213 2.00 -7.79 -23.73
N THR A 214 1.15 -8.43 -22.95
CA THR A 214 0.34 -9.57 -23.39
C THR A 214 -1.11 -9.40 -22.99
N PHE A 215 -2.01 -9.48 -23.96
CA PHE A 215 -3.46 -9.49 -23.76
C PHE A 215 -4.02 -10.78 -24.38
N ILE A 216 -4.45 -11.71 -23.54
CA ILE A 216 -5.00 -13.01 -23.96
C ILE A 216 -6.30 -13.23 -23.21
N THR A 217 -7.35 -13.63 -23.95
CA THR A 217 -8.65 -14.01 -23.39
C THR A 217 -9.30 -15.05 -24.30
N PRO A 218 -10.04 -16.03 -23.75
CA PRO A 218 -10.91 -16.89 -24.56
C PRO A 218 -12.19 -16.17 -25.02
N GLY A 219 -12.51 -15.03 -24.42
CA GLY A 219 -13.67 -14.21 -24.76
C GLY A 219 -13.36 -13.15 -25.84
N PRO A 220 -14.34 -12.30 -26.18
CA PRO A 220 -14.14 -11.22 -27.14
C PRO A 220 -13.18 -10.13 -26.59
N VAL A 221 -12.46 -9.48 -27.51
CA VAL A 221 -11.62 -8.31 -27.23
C VAL A 221 -12.20 -7.11 -27.96
N HIS A 222 -12.39 -6.00 -27.25
CA HIS A 222 -12.86 -4.73 -27.80
C HIS A 222 -11.82 -3.64 -27.54
N ILE A 223 -11.36 -2.98 -28.60
CA ILE A 223 -10.43 -1.85 -28.53
C ILE A 223 -11.03 -0.75 -29.41
N GLU A 224 -11.44 0.35 -28.78
CA GLU A 224 -12.15 1.44 -29.45
C GLU A 224 -11.57 2.79 -29.06
N SER A 225 -11.44 3.68 -30.05
CA SER A 225 -11.18 5.10 -29.85
C SER A 225 -12.40 5.87 -30.36
N LEU A 226 -13.20 6.43 -29.46
CA LEU A 226 -14.51 6.99 -29.81
C LEU A 226 -14.42 8.31 -30.59
N ASN A 227 -13.50 9.18 -30.16
CA ASN A 227 -13.35 10.53 -30.72
C ASN A 227 -11.93 10.79 -31.28
N GLY A 228 -10.98 9.88 -31.04
CA GLY A 228 -9.58 10.02 -31.41
C GLY A 228 -9.14 9.00 -32.46
N PRO A 229 -7.89 9.11 -32.94
CA PRO A 229 -7.29 8.05 -33.73
C PRO A 229 -7.02 6.80 -32.87
N LEU A 230 -6.88 5.66 -33.54
CA LEU A 230 -6.29 4.45 -33.00
C LEU A 230 -5.01 4.17 -33.79
N SER A 231 -3.87 4.01 -33.10
CA SER A 231 -2.59 3.69 -33.72
C SER A 231 -2.01 2.40 -33.14
N GLN A 232 -1.47 1.57 -34.03
CA GLN A 232 -0.73 0.35 -33.70
C GLN A 232 0.52 0.35 -34.58
N VAL A 233 1.69 0.21 -33.97
CA VAL A 233 2.98 0.27 -34.67
C VAL A 233 3.86 -0.84 -34.13
N SER A 234 4.55 -1.54 -35.04
CA SER A 234 5.60 -2.51 -34.72
C SER A 234 6.83 -2.15 -35.53
N GLN A 235 8.01 -2.20 -34.92
CA GLN A 235 9.27 -2.09 -35.65
C GLN A 235 9.58 -3.38 -36.42
N GLY A 236 9.19 -4.52 -35.85
CA GLY A 236 9.26 -5.81 -36.52
C GLY A 236 7.96 -6.13 -37.23
N ASP A 237 7.76 -7.42 -37.50
CA ASP A 237 6.56 -7.89 -38.18
C ASP A 237 5.30 -7.56 -37.38
N MET A 238 4.22 -7.23 -38.10
CA MET A 238 2.88 -7.10 -37.58
C MET A 238 1.97 -8.08 -38.32
N SER A 239 1.24 -8.91 -37.57
CA SER A 239 0.25 -9.83 -38.14
C SER A 239 -1.14 -9.54 -37.59
N ILE A 240 -2.13 -9.54 -38.47
CA ILE A 240 -3.55 -9.44 -38.13
C ILE A 240 -4.23 -10.60 -38.84
N THR A 241 -4.65 -11.60 -38.08
CA THR A 241 -5.10 -12.89 -38.61
C THR A 241 -6.43 -13.28 -37.99
N SER A 242 -7.35 -13.75 -38.83
CA SER A 242 -8.53 -14.50 -38.40
C SER A 242 -8.33 -15.95 -38.85
N THR A 243 -8.34 -16.91 -37.93
CA THR A 243 -8.07 -18.33 -38.24
C THR A 243 -9.26 -19.01 -38.91
N ASP A 244 -10.45 -18.77 -38.38
CA ASP A 244 -11.70 -19.43 -38.82
C ASP A 244 -12.78 -18.42 -39.27
N GLY A 245 -12.46 -17.12 -39.20
CA GLY A 245 -13.39 -16.03 -39.49
C GLY A 245 -12.96 -15.16 -40.67
N ILE A 246 -13.50 -13.94 -40.73
CA ILE A 246 -13.18 -12.96 -41.75
C ILE A 246 -12.51 -11.73 -41.16
N LEU A 247 -11.46 -11.24 -41.82
CA LEU A 247 -10.89 -9.93 -41.53
C LEU A 247 -11.76 -8.85 -42.18
N ARG A 248 -12.29 -7.91 -41.38
CA ARG A 248 -13.09 -6.77 -41.86
C ARG A 248 -12.31 -5.47 -41.66
N LEU A 249 -12.03 -4.78 -42.76
CA LEU A 249 -11.45 -3.44 -42.77
C LEU A 249 -12.47 -2.50 -43.44
N ALA A 250 -12.99 -1.55 -42.68
CA ALA A 250 -13.99 -0.61 -43.15
C ALA A 250 -13.61 0.82 -42.75
N ALA A 251 -13.72 1.74 -43.69
CA ALA A 251 -13.45 3.15 -43.47
C ALA A 251 -14.34 4.00 -44.38
N LEU A 252 -14.95 5.06 -43.83
CA LEU A 252 -15.84 5.96 -44.58
C LEU A 252 -15.11 6.72 -45.68
N ARG A 253 -13.89 7.21 -45.41
CA ARG A 253 -13.10 8.02 -46.35
C ARG A 253 -12.20 7.20 -47.27
N GLY A 254 -11.85 5.99 -46.87
CA GLY A 254 -10.98 5.10 -47.64
C GLY A 254 -9.94 4.35 -46.81
N VAL A 255 -9.24 3.43 -47.48
CA VAL A 255 -8.17 2.59 -46.91
C VAL A 255 -6.91 2.78 -47.76
N ASP A 256 -5.77 3.02 -47.10
CA ASP A 256 -4.45 3.13 -47.74
C ASP A 256 -3.55 1.98 -47.26
N ILE A 257 -2.91 1.29 -48.20
CA ILE A 257 -1.92 0.25 -47.94
C ILE A 257 -0.63 0.68 -48.63
N GLN A 258 0.43 0.89 -47.88
CA GLN A 258 1.71 1.37 -48.39
C GLN A 258 2.82 0.32 -48.16
N CYS A 259 3.60 0.01 -49.19
CA CYS A 259 4.74 -0.89 -49.11
C CYS A 259 5.88 -0.37 -50.00
N ASN A 260 7.03 -0.04 -49.39
CA ASN A 260 8.27 0.38 -50.07
C ASN A 260 8.05 1.37 -51.24
N GLY A 261 7.32 2.46 -50.99
CA GLY A 261 7.01 3.49 -51.99
C GLY A 261 5.80 3.18 -52.89
N THR A 262 5.28 1.95 -52.90
CA THR A 262 4.03 1.60 -53.58
C THR A 262 2.83 1.89 -52.68
N LEU A 263 1.78 2.51 -53.22
CA LEU A 263 0.55 2.84 -52.50
C LEU A 263 -0.68 2.27 -53.21
N TRP A 264 -1.42 1.41 -52.53
CA TRP A 264 -2.78 1.01 -52.91
C TRP A 264 -3.79 1.85 -52.13
N ARG A 265 -4.71 2.47 -52.85
CA ARG A 265 -5.66 3.43 -52.32
C ARG A 265 -7.08 3.02 -52.70
N PHE A 266 -7.87 2.65 -51.72
CA PHE A 266 -9.30 2.36 -51.87
C PHE A 266 -10.09 3.59 -51.46
N ARG A 267 -10.93 4.09 -52.36
CA ARG A 267 -11.79 5.27 -52.12
C ARG A 267 -13.23 4.97 -52.54
N PRO A 268 -14.23 5.57 -51.88
CA PRO A 268 -15.60 5.52 -52.36
C PRO A 268 -15.69 6.06 -53.80
N ARG A 269 -16.57 5.48 -54.62
CA ARG A 269 -16.97 6.16 -55.86
C ARG A 269 -17.81 7.37 -55.49
N ALA A 270 -17.52 8.51 -56.13
CA ALA A 270 -18.32 9.73 -56.02
C ALA A 270 -19.74 9.51 -56.54
#